data_AF-A0A9W2VYZ2-F1
#
_entry.id   AF-A0A9W2VYZ2-F1
#
_cell.length_a   1.000
_cell.length_b   1.000
_cell.length_c   1.000
_cell.angle_alpha   90.00
_cell.angle_beta   90.00
_cell.angle_gamma   90.00
#
_symmetry.space_group_name_H-M   'P 1'
#
loop_
_entity.id
_entity.type
_entity.pdbx_description
1 polymer ?
#
loop_
_entity_poly.entity_id
_entity_poly.type
_entity_poly.pdbx_seq_one_letter_code
_entity_poly.pdbx_strand_id
1 'polypeptide(L)'
;MLSKAVDALKSDKKVRTIIVRSEVPGIFCAGADLKERVKMNPSEVGPFVSKIRAVINEIANLPVPTIAAIDGLALGGGLELALACDIRVAASSAKMGLVETKLAIIPGGGGTQRLPRAIGISLAKELIFSARVLDGQEAKAVGLISHVLEQNQEGDAAYRKALDLAREFLPQGPVAMRVAKLAINQGMEVDLVTGLAIEEACYAQVHSPGSERAGCPAGGIEVAKDSPRRRARAVGASPHRPVPAARGQEDKVGGDLRKHLPGPSPVRSHLDGLCQPPPRFWKPPSVGKSRRGQIRPPQWPMVVSWVQPGNSSQDPNASGFCPAAVHTHHDVGHT
;
A
#
# COMPACT_ATOMS: atom_id res chain seq x y z
N MET A 1 -17.25 -5.52 -8.95
CA MET A 1 -17.88 -4.19 -9.09
C MET A 1 -16.85 -3.08 -8.92
N LEU A 2 -16.08 -3.06 -7.82
CA LEU A 2 -15.06 -2.05 -7.51
C LEU A 2 -14.21 -1.54 -8.70
N SER A 3 -13.54 -2.41 -9.49
CA SER A 3 -12.67 -1.90 -10.58
C SER A 3 -13.41 -1.05 -11.61
N LYS A 4 -14.68 -1.36 -11.96
CA LYS A 4 -15.47 -0.53 -12.88
C LYS A 4 -15.71 0.89 -12.32
N ALA A 5 -15.91 1.02 -11.02
CA ALA A 5 -16.08 2.32 -10.37
C ALA A 5 -14.75 3.08 -10.35
N VAL A 6 -13.64 2.40 -10.04
CA VAL A 6 -12.29 2.97 -10.08
C VAL A 6 -11.94 3.44 -11.49
N ASP A 7 -12.23 2.66 -12.53
CA ASP A 7 -12.02 3.01 -13.94
C ASP A 7 -12.80 4.25 -14.36
N ALA A 8 -14.07 4.36 -13.96
CA ALA A 8 -14.86 5.57 -14.21
C ALA A 8 -14.23 6.80 -13.52
N LEU A 9 -13.88 6.66 -12.23
CA LEU A 9 -13.32 7.74 -11.40
C LEU A 9 -11.92 8.21 -11.85
N LYS A 10 -11.08 7.34 -12.44
CA LYS A 10 -9.81 7.75 -13.08
C LYS A 10 -10.02 8.86 -14.12
N SER A 11 -11.12 8.79 -14.87
CA SER A 11 -11.43 9.69 -15.99
C SER A 11 -12.26 10.92 -15.60
N ASP A 12 -12.89 10.92 -14.42
CA ASP A 12 -13.77 12.01 -13.99
C ASP A 12 -12.96 13.28 -13.65
N LYS A 13 -13.26 14.37 -14.37
CA LYS A 13 -12.65 15.69 -14.20
C LYS A 13 -13.32 16.55 -13.10
N LYS A 14 -14.56 16.22 -12.70
CA LYS A 14 -15.32 16.94 -11.67
C LYS A 14 -14.94 16.50 -10.25
N VAL A 15 -14.60 15.22 -10.07
CA VAL A 15 -14.19 14.67 -8.77
C VAL A 15 -12.92 15.37 -8.27
N ARG A 16 -12.96 15.81 -7.01
CA ARG A 16 -11.87 16.50 -6.29
C ARG A 16 -11.23 15.64 -5.20
N THR A 17 -12.00 14.79 -4.53
CA THR A 17 -11.54 13.88 -3.46
C THR A 17 -12.46 12.66 -3.45
N ILE A 18 -11.91 11.50 -3.13
CA ILE A 18 -12.62 10.22 -3.04
C ILE A 18 -12.52 9.69 -1.60
N ILE A 19 -13.63 9.22 -1.05
CA ILE A 19 -13.71 8.54 0.24
C ILE A 19 -14.12 7.09 0.00
N VAL A 20 -13.34 6.16 0.54
CA VAL A 20 -13.66 4.73 0.57
C VAL A 20 -14.20 4.41 1.96
N ARG A 21 -15.47 3.97 2.03
CA ARG A 21 -16.13 3.54 3.27
C ARG A 21 -16.90 2.24 3.08
N SER A 22 -17.37 1.68 4.19
CA SER A 22 -18.42 0.67 4.21
C SER A 22 -19.75 1.30 4.64
N GLU A 23 -20.85 0.88 4.04
CA GLU A 23 -22.21 1.22 4.52
C GLU A 23 -22.72 0.25 5.59
N VAL A 24 -21.97 -0.82 5.89
CA VAL A 24 -22.28 -1.80 6.94
C VAL A 24 -21.63 -1.37 8.26
N PRO A 25 -22.41 -1.03 9.31
CA PRO A 25 -21.85 -0.63 10.60
C PRO A 25 -20.93 -1.71 11.19
N GLY A 26 -19.83 -1.29 11.81
CA GLY A 26 -18.88 -2.18 12.49
C GLY A 26 -17.98 -3.04 11.58
N ILE A 27 -18.16 -3.02 10.26
CA ILE A 27 -17.30 -3.73 9.30
C ILE A 27 -16.85 -2.77 8.19
N PHE A 28 -15.55 -2.54 8.05
CA PHE A 28 -15.00 -1.85 6.87
C PHE A 28 -14.85 -2.84 5.71
N CYS A 29 -13.97 -3.83 5.85
CA CYS A 29 -13.81 -4.92 4.90
C CYS A 29 -13.03 -6.06 5.56
N ALA A 30 -13.60 -7.27 5.59
CA ALA A 30 -12.99 -8.44 6.21
C ALA A 30 -11.87 -9.10 5.37
N GLY A 31 -11.57 -8.59 4.18
CA GLY A 31 -10.65 -9.21 3.23
C GLY A 31 -11.29 -10.36 2.46
N ALA A 32 -10.47 -11.10 1.68
CA ALA A 32 -10.94 -12.14 0.77
C ALA A 32 -11.70 -13.28 1.50
N ASP A 33 -12.85 -13.71 0.95
CA ASP A 33 -13.62 -14.81 1.55
C ASP A 33 -12.81 -16.13 1.50
N LEU A 34 -12.48 -16.62 2.70
CA LEU A 34 -11.76 -17.88 2.89
C LEU A 34 -12.59 -19.10 2.42
N LYS A 35 -13.93 -19.01 2.42
CA LYS A 35 -14.82 -20.07 1.92
C LYS A 35 -14.78 -20.19 0.39
N GLU A 36 -14.57 -19.08 -0.32
CA GLU A 36 -14.25 -19.12 -1.76
C GLU A 36 -12.83 -19.65 -1.97
N ARG A 37 -11.87 -19.18 -1.17
CA ARG A 37 -10.45 -19.54 -1.26
C ARG A 37 -10.20 -21.05 -1.15
N VAL A 38 -10.87 -21.72 -0.21
CA VAL A 38 -10.75 -23.18 0.01
C VAL A 38 -11.30 -24.01 -1.16
N LYS A 39 -12.15 -23.43 -2.01
CA LYS A 39 -12.76 -24.10 -3.17
C LYS A 39 -12.02 -23.88 -4.49
N MET A 40 -11.04 -22.98 -4.52
CA MET A 40 -10.24 -22.70 -5.73
C MET A 40 -9.18 -23.78 -5.96
N ASN A 41 -8.94 -24.14 -7.21
CA ASN A 41 -7.78 -24.96 -7.56
C ASN A 41 -6.49 -24.16 -7.33
N PRO A 42 -5.36 -24.79 -6.95
CA PRO A 42 -4.10 -24.08 -6.72
C PRO A 42 -3.62 -23.21 -7.89
N SER A 43 -3.96 -23.59 -9.13
CA SER A 43 -3.68 -22.83 -10.36
C SER A 43 -4.50 -21.54 -10.50
N GLU A 44 -5.68 -21.45 -9.86
CA GLU A 44 -6.59 -20.31 -9.92
C GLU A 44 -6.26 -19.25 -8.85
N VAL A 45 -5.68 -19.69 -7.73
CA VAL A 45 -5.35 -18.85 -6.58
C VAL A 45 -4.39 -17.70 -6.94
N GLY A 46 -3.34 -17.98 -7.72
CA GLY A 46 -2.37 -16.98 -8.16
C GLY A 46 -3.01 -15.84 -8.97
N PRO A 47 -3.66 -16.14 -10.12
CA PRO A 47 -4.41 -15.16 -10.91
C PRO A 47 -5.45 -14.37 -10.10
N PHE A 48 -6.18 -15.03 -9.18
CA PHE A 48 -7.17 -14.36 -8.34
C PHE A 48 -6.53 -13.33 -7.40
N VAL A 49 -5.43 -13.67 -6.70
CA VAL A 49 -4.69 -12.71 -5.86
C VAL A 49 -4.14 -11.56 -6.69
N SER A 50 -3.53 -11.84 -7.84
CA SER A 50 -2.99 -10.82 -8.73
C SER A 50 -4.07 -9.84 -9.21
N LYS A 51 -5.30 -10.31 -9.46
CA LYS A 51 -6.43 -9.46 -9.81
C LYS A 51 -6.85 -8.54 -8.65
N ILE A 52 -6.89 -9.04 -7.41
CA ILE A 52 -7.18 -8.21 -6.22
C ILE A 52 -6.09 -7.14 -6.06
N ARG A 53 -4.81 -7.55 -6.13
CA ARG A 53 -3.66 -6.64 -6.04
C ARG A 53 -3.69 -5.56 -7.12
N ALA A 54 -4.06 -5.90 -8.35
CA ALA A 54 -4.21 -4.95 -9.44
C ALA A 54 -5.24 -3.88 -9.08
N VAL A 55 -6.46 -4.26 -8.70
CA VAL A 55 -7.53 -3.29 -8.34
C VAL A 55 -7.15 -2.41 -7.14
N ILE A 56 -6.49 -2.97 -6.13
CA ILE A 56 -5.98 -2.19 -5.00
C ILE A 56 -4.90 -1.20 -5.48
N ASN A 57 -4.05 -1.58 -6.44
CA ASN A 57 -3.06 -0.69 -7.02
C ASN A 57 -3.68 0.40 -7.92
N GLU A 58 -4.80 0.13 -8.59
CA GLU A 58 -5.54 1.15 -9.34
C GLU A 58 -6.12 2.24 -8.43
N ILE A 59 -6.50 1.88 -7.20
CA ILE A 59 -6.99 2.82 -6.18
C ILE A 59 -5.85 3.71 -5.67
N ALA A 60 -4.67 3.15 -5.43
CA ALA A 60 -3.47 3.92 -5.08
C ALA A 60 -3.06 4.94 -6.17
N ASN A 61 -3.37 4.62 -7.44
CA ASN A 61 -3.09 5.47 -8.60
C ASN A 61 -4.27 6.33 -9.05
N LEU A 62 -5.34 6.47 -8.24
CA LEU A 62 -6.39 7.44 -8.52
C LEU A 62 -5.81 8.87 -8.49
N PRO A 63 -6.16 9.74 -9.45
CA PRO A 63 -5.45 11.02 -9.65
C PRO A 63 -5.70 12.05 -8.55
N VAL A 64 -6.76 11.87 -7.74
CA VAL A 64 -7.17 12.77 -6.67
C VAL A 64 -6.82 12.21 -5.29
N PRO A 65 -6.81 13.04 -4.22
CA PRO A 65 -6.75 12.57 -2.84
C PRO A 65 -7.77 11.46 -2.54
N THR A 66 -7.33 10.41 -1.87
CA THR A 66 -8.14 9.28 -1.42
C THR A 66 -8.07 9.12 0.10
N ILE A 67 -9.22 8.99 0.76
CA ILE A 67 -9.35 8.81 2.21
C ILE A 67 -10.07 7.49 2.49
N ALA A 68 -9.48 6.62 3.31
CA ALA A 68 -10.17 5.46 3.87
C ALA A 68 -10.81 5.81 5.22
N ALA A 69 -12.13 5.66 5.32
CA ALA A 69 -12.91 5.84 6.54
C ALA A 69 -13.20 4.47 7.18
N ILE A 70 -12.50 4.16 8.27
CA ILE A 70 -12.49 2.84 8.92
C ILE A 70 -13.33 2.87 10.20
N ASP A 71 -14.64 2.78 10.05
CA ASP A 71 -15.61 2.72 11.14
C ASP A 71 -15.79 1.31 11.75
N GLY A 72 -14.98 0.34 11.34
CA GLY A 72 -15.16 -1.07 11.70
C GLY A 72 -14.01 -1.98 11.28
N LEU A 73 -14.28 -3.29 11.27
CA LEU A 73 -13.29 -4.34 11.01
C LEU A 73 -12.62 -4.22 9.62
N ALA A 74 -11.31 -4.05 9.58
CA ALA A 74 -10.49 -4.00 8.36
C ALA A 74 -9.37 -5.06 8.38
N LEU A 75 -9.62 -6.25 7.83
CA LEU A 75 -8.66 -7.36 7.85
C LEU A 75 -8.12 -7.71 6.46
N GLY A 76 -6.84 -8.09 6.41
CA GLY A 76 -6.17 -8.57 5.20
C GLY A 76 -6.40 -7.62 4.02
N GLY A 77 -7.01 -8.12 2.94
CA GLY A 77 -7.39 -7.34 1.77
C GLY A 77 -8.17 -6.04 2.05
N GLY A 78 -8.90 -5.95 3.18
CA GLY A 78 -9.55 -4.71 3.62
C GLY A 78 -8.57 -3.66 4.15
N LEU A 79 -7.59 -4.08 4.96
CA LEU A 79 -6.50 -3.18 5.37
C LEU A 79 -5.56 -2.87 4.19
N GLU A 80 -5.32 -3.82 3.29
CA GLU A 80 -4.53 -3.59 2.06
C GLU A 80 -5.20 -2.56 1.13
N LEU A 81 -6.54 -2.53 1.08
CA LEU A 81 -7.34 -1.50 0.41
C LEU A 81 -7.21 -0.14 1.11
N ALA A 82 -7.31 -0.09 2.44
CA ALA A 82 -7.12 1.15 3.19
C ALA A 82 -5.68 1.71 3.08
N LEU A 83 -4.67 0.83 3.01
CA LEU A 83 -3.28 1.17 2.74
C LEU A 83 -3.04 1.67 1.30
N ALA A 84 -3.98 1.48 0.38
CA ALA A 84 -3.95 2.07 -0.95
C ALA A 84 -4.66 3.45 -1.02
N CYS A 85 -5.29 3.90 0.06
CA CYS A 85 -5.73 5.29 0.18
C CYS A 85 -4.59 6.15 0.73
N ASP A 86 -4.49 7.40 0.29
CA ASP A 86 -3.42 8.32 0.71
C ASP A 86 -3.48 8.54 2.24
N ILE A 87 -4.70 8.76 2.75
CA ILE A 87 -4.97 9.03 4.17
C ILE A 87 -5.92 7.96 4.74
N ARG A 88 -5.71 7.59 5.99
CA ARG A 88 -6.59 6.68 6.75
C ARG A 88 -7.06 7.37 8.03
N VAL A 89 -8.37 7.29 8.28
CA VAL A 89 -9.02 7.74 9.52
C VAL A 89 -9.85 6.58 10.06
N ALA A 90 -9.88 6.40 11.39
CA ALA A 90 -10.61 5.28 12.00
C ALA A 90 -11.31 5.66 13.30
N ALA A 91 -12.32 4.89 13.67
CA ALA A 91 -12.85 4.90 15.02
C ALA A 91 -11.89 4.22 16.00
N SER A 92 -11.85 4.65 17.26
CA SER A 92 -11.07 4.07 18.36
C SER A 92 -11.37 2.56 18.53
N SER A 93 -12.65 2.20 18.41
CA SER A 93 -13.16 0.83 18.51
C SER A 93 -12.93 -0.03 17.26
N ALA A 94 -12.61 0.57 16.11
CA ALA A 94 -12.35 -0.16 14.87
C ALA A 94 -11.12 -1.07 15.04
N LYS A 95 -11.16 -2.26 14.43
CA LYS A 95 -10.09 -3.27 14.54
C LYS A 95 -9.48 -3.54 13.17
N MET A 96 -8.16 -3.57 13.06
CA MET A 96 -7.47 -3.74 11.79
C MET A 96 -6.17 -4.55 11.88
N GLY A 97 -5.87 -5.34 10.85
CA GLY A 97 -4.64 -6.16 10.85
C GLY A 97 -4.47 -7.04 9.61
N LEU A 98 -3.23 -7.49 9.41
CA LEU A 98 -2.85 -8.46 8.39
C LEU A 98 -2.63 -9.82 9.08
N VAL A 99 -3.64 -10.68 9.02
CA VAL A 99 -3.72 -11.93 9.80
C VAL A 99 -3.37 -13.19 8.99
N GLU A 100 -2.94 -13.01 7.74
CA GLU A 100 -2.71 -14.06 6.74
C GLU A 100 -1.77 -15.19 7.19
N THR A 101 -0.77 -14.89 8.04
CA THR A 101 0.22 -15.87 8.51
C THR A 101 -0.39 -16.94 9.42
N LYS A 102 -1.49 -16.63 10.15
CA LYS A 102 -2.29 -17.62 10.89
C LYS A 102 -2.99 -18.63 9.97
N LEU A 103 -3.08 -18.33 8.68
CA LEU A 103 -3.70 -19.16 7.64
C LEU A 103 -2.65 -19.77 6.68
N ALA A 104 -1.37 -19.77 7.09
CA ALA A 104 -0.23 -20.24 6.29
C ALA A 104 -0.09 -19.55 4.91
N ILE A 105 -0.54 -18.30 4.79
CA ILE A 105 -0.37 -17.45 3.61
C ILE A 105 0.23 -16.09 4.00
N ILE A 106 0.44 -15.21 3.02
CA ILE A 106 0.96 -13.85 3.23
C ILE A 106 -0.02 -12.80 2.66
N PRO A 107 0.04 -11.52 3.11
CA PRO A 107 -0.77 -10.44 2.57
C PRO A 107 -0.57 -10.28 1.06
N GLY A 108 -1.67 -10.41 0.30
CA GLY A 108 -1.64 -10.67 -1.14
C GLY A 108 -1.94 -9.47 -2.03
N GLY A 109 -2.68 -8.47 -1.52
CA GLY A 109 -3.07 -7.23 -2.19
C GLY A 109 -2.04 -6.10 -2.13
N GLY A 110 -0.90 -6.32 -1.46
CA GLY A 110 0.25 -5.41 -1.40
C GLY A 110 0.62 -4.92 0.00
N GLY A 111 0.03 -5.47 1.06
CA GLY A 111 0.30 -5.14 2.45
C GLY A 111 1.77 -5.36 2.84
N THR A 112 2.43 -6.38 2.28
CA THR A 112 3.88 -6.61 2.45
C THR A 112 4.77 -5.48 1.89
N GLN A 113 4.22 -4.57 1.08
CA GLN A 113 4.93 -3.43 0.50
C GLN A 113 4.49 -2.10 1.10
N ARG A 114 3.17 -1.91 1.28
CA ARG A 114 2.59 -0.65 1.78
C ARG A 114 2.67 -0.52 3.29
N LEU A 115 2.51 -1.61 4.06
CA LEU A 115 2.61 -1.54 5.53
C LEU A 115 4.03 -1.15 5.99
N PRO A 116 5.14 -1.74 5.48
CA PRO A 116 6.48 -1.31 5.85
C PRO A 116 6.82 0.13 5.46
N ARG A 117 6.22 0.66 4.39
CA ARG A 117 6.35 2.07 3.97
C ARG A 117 5.58 3.02 4.89
N ALA A 118 4.42 2.59 5.41
CA ALA A 118 3.58 3.40 6.29
C ALA A 118 4.08 3.47 7.75
N ILE A 119 4.53 2.34 8.33
CA ILE A 119 4.88 2.25 9.77
C ILE A 119 6.31 1.77 10.05
N GLY A 120 7.15 1.70 9.02
CA GLY A 120 8.51 1.18 9.12
C GLY A 120 8.61 -0.34 9.13
N ILE A 121 9.79 -0.86 8.78
CA ILE A 121 10.03 -2.29 8.54
C ILE A 121 9.86 -3.13 9.81
N SER A 122 10.28 -2.63 10.98
CA SER A 122 10.23 -3.39 12.24
C SER A 122 8.81 -3.70 12.68
N LEU A 123 7.97 -2.65 12.81
CA LEU A 123 6.57 -2.80 13.23
C LEU A 123 5.74 -3.57 12.19
N ALA A 124 5.97 -3.34 10.90
CA ALA A 124 5.30 -4.10 9.85
C ALA A 124 5.63 -5.60 9.89
N LYS A 125 6.88 -5.97 10.19
CA LYS A 125 7.26 -7.37 10.43
C LYS A 125 6.60 -7.93 11.69
N GLU A 126 6.62 -7.21 12.80
CA GLU A 126 5.97 -7.62 14.05
C GLU A 126 4.48 -7.94 13.84
N LEU A 127 3.74 -7.02 13.20
CA LEU A 127 2.31 -7.20 12.94
C LEU A 127 2.01 -8.37 12.01
N ILE A 128 2.77 -8.52 10.91
CA ILE A 128 2.57 -9.62 9.94
C ILE A 128 2.99 -10.98 10.54
N PHE A 129 4.09 -11.05 11.28
CA PHE A 129 4.58 -12.31 11.88
C PHE A 129 3.69 -12.77 13.04
N SER A 130 3.21 -11.85 13.88
CA SER A 130 2.28 -12.17 14.98
C SER A 130 0.83 -12.33 14.52
N ALA A 131 0.49 -11.82 13.32
CA ALA A 131 -0.88 -11.65 12.86
C ALA A 131 -1.74 -10.94 13.92
N ARG A 132 -1.19 -9.90 14.56
CA ARG A 132 -1.90 -9.07 15.55
C ARG A 132 -2.93 -8.21 14.85
N VAL A 133 -4.10 -8.10 15.47
CA VAL A 133 -5.13 -7.11 15.12
C VAL A 133 -4.96 -5.97 16.11
N LEU A 134 -4.77 -4.76 15.58
CA LEU A 134 -4.72 -3.51 16.35
C LEU A 134 -6.11 -2.90 16.44
N ASP A 135 -6.33 -2.05 17.44
CA ASP A 135 -7.45 -1.12 17.46
C ASP A 135 -7.11 0.28 16.91
N GLY A 136 -8.09 1.19 16.89
CA GLY A 136 -7.89 2.54 16.35
C GLY A 136 -6.88 3.37 17.12
N GLN A 137 -6.78 3.20 18.44
CA GLN A 137 -5.82 3.92 19.28
C GLN A 137 -4.41 3.35 19.08
N GLU A 138 -4.25 2.03 19.07
CA GLU A 138 -2.98 1.37 18.74
C GLU A 138 -2.52 1.70 17.30
N ALA A 139 -3.43 1.65 16.33
CA ALA A 139 -3.16 2.00 14.94
C ALA A 139 -2.72 3.46 14.79
N LYS A 140 -3.28 4.38 15.59
CA LYS A 140 -2.83 5.78 15.64
C LYS A 140 -1.44 5.90 16.27
N ALA A 141 -1.17 5.17 17.36
CA ALA A 141 0.11 5.20 18.06
C ALA A 141 1.28 4.71 17.18
N VAL A 142 1.06 3.69 16.33
CA VAL A 142 2.09 3.19 15.39
C VAL A 142 2.15 3.94 14.05
N GLY A 143 1.35 5.00 13.88
CA GLY A 143 1.31 5.79 12.64
C GLY A 143 0.59 5.11 11.45
N LEU A 144 -0.15 4.02 11.67
CA LEU A 144 -0.93 3.34 10.63
C LEU A 144 -2.07 4.24 10.12
N ILE A 145 -2.65 5.05 11.00
CA ILE A 145 -3.72 6.01 10.66
C ILE A 145 -3.38 7.44 11.11
N SER A 146 -3.88 8.43 10.36
CA SER A 146 -3.60 9.85 10.61
C SER A 146 -4.52 10.44 11.68
N HIS A 147 -5.76 9.96 11.79
CA HIS A 147 -6.75 10.42 12.77
C HIS A 147 -7.50 9.24 13.41
N VAL A 148 -7.71 9.33 14.71
CA VAL A 148 -8.58 8.43 15.50
C VAL A 148 -9.70 9.27 16.11
N LEU A 149 -10.91 8.72 16.17
CA LEU A 149 -12.10 9.37 16.75
C LEU A 149 -12.84 8.37 17.64
N GLU A 150 -13.50 8.84 18.70
CA GLU A 150 -14.45 7.98 19.40
C GLU A 150 -15.67 7.70 18.51
N GLN A 151 -16.14 6.45 18.53
CA GLN A 151 -17.24 6.04 17.65
C GLN A 151 -18.57 6.64 18.13
N ASN A 152 -19.38 7.13 17.19
CA ASN A 152 -20.70 7.68 17.46
C ASN A 152 -21.79 6.59 17.44
N GLN A 153 -23.03 6.97 17.75
CA GLN A 153 -24.16 6.04 17.81
C GLN A 153 -24.54 5.49 16.42
N GLU A 154 -24.28 6.28 15.38
CA GLU A 154 -24.57 5.96 13.99
C GLU A 154 -23.51 5.05 13.34
N GLY A 155 -22.34 4.88 13.98
CA GLY A 155 -21.24 4.04 13.48
C GLY A 155 -20.54 4.62 12.25
N ASP A 156 -20.45 5.96 12.15
CA ASP A 156 -19.90 6.68 10.99
C ASP A 156 -18.94 7.83 11.37
N ALA A 157 -18.37 7.85 12.58
CA ALA A 157 -17.49 8.93 13.05
C ALA A 157 -16.22 9.09 12.18
N ALA A 158 -15.63 8.00 11.70
CA ALA A 158 -14.49 8.06 10.80
C ALA A 158 -14.90 8.61 9.43
N TYR A 159 -16.07 8.23 8.92
CA TYR A 159 -16.65 8.81 7.70
C TYR A 159 -16.93 10.31 7.83
N ARG A 160 -17.46 10.79 8.96
CA ARG A 160 -17.66 12.23 9.22
C ARG A 160 -16.34 13.00 9.17
N LYS A 161 -15.27 12.51 9.83
CA LYS A 161 -13.96 13.18 9.71
C LYS A 161 -13.36 13.08 8.31
N ALA A 162 -13.61 11.99 7.57
CA ALA A 162 -13.19 11.90 6.17
C ALA A 162 -13.91 12.93 5.28
N LEU A 163 -15.20 13.21 5.52
CA LEU A 163 -15.94 14.28 4.84
C LEU A 163 -15.39 15.66 5.17
N ASP A 164 -15.09 15.95 6.44
CA ASP A 164 -14.52 17.24 6.83
C ASP A 164 -13.12 17.44 6.23
N LEU A 165 -12.27 16.42 6.27
CA LEU A 165 -10.96 16.47 5.62
C LEU A 165 -11.08 16.59 4.09
N ALA A 166 -12.07 15.96 3.46
CA ALA A 166 -12.34 16.16 2.05
C ALA A 166 -12.82 17.58 1.72
N ARG A 167 -13.59 18.23 2.62
CA ARG A 167 -13.98 19.65 2.50
C ARG A 167 -12.78 20.58 2.61
N GLU A 168 -11.82 20.28 3.50
CA GLU A 168 -10.54 21.00 3.63
C GLU A 168 -9.72 20.98 2.32
N PHE A 169 -9.92 19.97 1.44
CA PHE A 169 -9.25 19.79 0.14
C PHE A 169 -9.97 20.38 -1.08
N LEU A 170 -11.21 20.87 -0.95
CA LEU A 170 -11.96 21.42 -2.09
C LEU A 170 -11.46 22.79 -2.60
N PRO A 171 -10.99 23.73 -1.75
CA PRO A 171 -10.56 25.05 -2.19
C PRO A 171 -9.27 25.06 -3.04
N GLN A 172 -8.46 24.01 -2.98
CA GLN A 172 -7.16 23.97 -3.63
C GLN A 172 -7.26 23.76 -5.15
N GLY A 173 -6.25 24.23 -5.87
CA GLY A 173 -6.18 24.14 -7.33
C GLY A 173 -6.23 22.69 -7.83
N PRO A 174 -7.19 22.29 -8.68
CA PRO A 174 -7.41 20.89 -9.02
C PRO A 174 -6.24 20.23 -9.73
N VAL A 175 -5.60 20.94 -10.66
CA VAL A 175 -4.40 20.42 -11.35
C VAL A 175 -3.24 20.31 -10.36
N ALA A 176 -3.01 21.34 -9.54
CA ALA A 176 -1.97 21.31 -8.51
C ALA A 176 -2.13 20.11 -7.57
N MET A 177 -3.34 19.82 -7.07
CA MET A 177 -3.60 18.64 -6.23
C MET A 177 -3.29 17.30 -6.94
N ARG A 178 -3.64 17.18 -8.23
CA ARG A 178 -3.39 15.96 -9.02
C ARG A 178 -1.89 15.75 -9.28
N VAL A 179 -1.16 16.80 -9.68
CA VAL A 179 0.29 16.70 -9.98
C VAL A 179 1.14 16.65 -8.70
N ALA A 180 0.70 17.24 -7.59
CA ALA A 180 1.36 17.08 -6.29
C ALA A 180 1.29 15.63 -5.81
N LYS A 181 0.12 14.99 -5.90
CA LYS A 181 -0.02 13.55 -5.62
C LYS A 181 0.89 12.70 -6.54
N LEU A 182 0.96 13.03 -7.83
CA LEU A 182 1.84 12.35 -8.78
C LEU A 182 3.32 12.48 -8.38
N ALA A 183 3.78 13.70 -8.06
CA ALA A 183 5.15 13.97 -7.65
C ALA A 183 5.53 13.22 -6.35
N ILE A 184 4.65 13.24 -5.34
CA ILE A 184 4.87 12.52 -4.07
C ILE A 184 4.96 11.01 -4.34
N ASN A 185 3.98 10.42 -5.02
CA ASN A 185 3.90 8.97 -5.19
C ASN A 185 5.01 8.42 -6.09
N GLN A 186 5.45 9.17 -7.11
CA GLN A 186 6.55 8.74 -7.99
C GLN A 186 7.92 9.06 -7.37
N GLY A 187 8.08 10.25 -6.80
CA GLY A 187 9.34 10.70 -6.17
C GLY A 187 9.78 9.84 -4.99
N MET A 188 8.83 9.31 -4.21
CA MET A 188 9.12 8.40 -3.08
C MET A 188 9.63 7.01 -3.49
N GLU A 189 9.52 6.61 -4.77
CA GLU A 189 9.95 5.31 -5.28
C GLU A 189 11.22 5.41 -6.17
N VAL A 190 11.88 6.57 -6.19
CA VAL A 190 13.14 6.83 -6.90
C VAL A 190 14.17 7.47 -5.97
N ASP A 191 15.39 7.74 -6.47
CA ASP A 191 16.36 8.55 -5.73
C ASP A 191 15.95 10.04 -5.72
N LEU A 192 16.45 10.79 -4.73
CA LEU A 192 16.09 12.20 -4.53
C LEU A 192 16.34 13.09 -5.75
N VAL A 193 17.40 12.85 -6.54
CA VAL A 193 17.71 13.70 -7.71
C VAL A 193 16.69 13.46 -8.82
N THR A 194 16.34 12.20 -9.06
CA THR A 194 15.24 11.85 -9.98
C THR A 194 13.89 12.37 -9.46
N GLY A 195 13.65 12.31 -8.15
CA GLY A 195 12.45 12.85 -7.51
C GLY A 195 12.26 14.35 -7.73
N LEU A 196 13.33 15.15 -7.59
CA LEU A 196 13.31 16.59 -7.86
C LEU A 196 13.04 16.91 -9.34
N ALA A 197 13.53 16.09 -10.27
CA ALA A 197 13.21 16.24 -11.70
C ALA A 197 11.73 15.92 -12.01
N ILE A 198 11.12 14.97 -11.29
CA ILE A 198 9.67 14.70 -11.36
C ILE A 198 8.88 15.88 -10.78
N GLU A 199 9.33 16.46 -9.66
CA GLU A 199 8.72 17.66 -9.06
C GLU A 199 8.70 18.84 -10.05
N GLU A 200 9.83 19.15 -10.70
CA GLU A 200 9.93 20.21 -11.71
C GLU A 200 8.93 19.99 -12.87
N ALA A 201 8.86 18.77 -13.40
CA ALA A 201 7.93 18.42 -14.48
C ALA A 201 6.45 18.43 -14.07
N CYS A 202 6.14 18.15 -12.80
CA CYS A 202 4.80 18.34 -12.23
C CYS A 202 4.47 19.83 -12.05
N TYR A 203 5.41 20.65 -11.59
CA TYR A 203 5.24 22.09 -11.39
C TYR A 203 4.99 22.85 -12.71
N ALA A 204 5.67 22.44 -13.80
CA ALA A 204 5.48 22.99 -15.15
C ALA A 204 4.04 22.81 -15.69
N GLN A 205 3.36 21.71 -15.32
CA GLN A 205 1.97 21.46 -15.76
C GLN A 205 0.96 22.46 -15.17
N VAL A 206 1.23 23.00 -13.96
CA VAL A 206 0.34 23.98 -13.32
C VAL A 206 0.32 25.31 -14.09
N HIS A 207 1.48 25.71 -14.62
CA HIS A 207 1.71 27.02 -15.27
C HIS A 207 1.39 27.03 -16.78
N SER A 208 1.08 25.88 -17.36
CA SER A 208 0.77 25.75 -18.79
C SER A 208 -0.57 26.45 -19.15
N PRO A 209 -0.65 27.27 -20.22
CA PRO A 209 -1.89 27.89 -20.66
C PRO A 209 -3.00 26.86 -20.89
N GLY A 210 -4.14 27.03 -20.19
CA GLY A 210 -5.25 26.08 -20.24
C GLY A 210 -5.19 24.95 -19.20
N SER A 211 -4.28 24.99 -18.22
CA SER A 211 -4.28 24.07 -17.07
C SER A 211 -5.63 24.04 -16.33
N GLU A 212 -6.38 25.14 -16.30
CA GLU A 212 -7.76 25.20 -15.79
C GLU A 212 -8.75 24.22 -16.50
N ARG A 213 -8.42 23.77 -17.73
CA ARG A 213 -9.28 22.92 -18.58
C ARG A 213 -8.65 21.56 -18.91
N ALA A 214 -7.32 21.45 -18.87
CA ALA A 214 -6.58 20.25 -19.18
C ALA A 214 -6.56 19.28 -17.98
N GLY A 215 -7.26 18.16 -18.10
CA GLY A 215 -7.00 17.01 -17.23
C GLY A 215 -5.73 16.32 -17.71
N CYS A 216 -4.78 16.03 -16.81
CA CYS A 216 -3.54 15.35 -17.14
C CYS A 216 -3.78 14.06 -17.94
N PRO A 217 -3.04 13.80 -19.03
CA PRO A 217 -2.98 12.46 -19.59
C PRO A 217 -2.33 11.52 -18.55
N ALA A 218 -2.87 10.30 -18.40
CA ALA A 218 -2.34 9.30 -17.47
C ALA A 218 -1.03 8.62 -17.96
N GLY A 219 -0.26 9.30 -18.80
CA GLY A 219 1.06 8.86 -19.26
C GLY A 219 2.12 9.26 -18.24
N GLY A 220 3.07 8.36 -17.98
CA GLY A 220 4.22 8.68 -17.14
C GLY A 220 5.01 9.84 -17.73
N ILE A 221 5.53 10.72 -16.85
CA ILE A 221 6.44 11.79 -17.26
C ILE A 221 7.74 11.12 -17.72
N GLU A 222 8.04 11.18 -19.02
CA GLU A 222 9.38 10.85 -19.50
C GLU A 222 10.35 11.94 -19.04
N VAL A 223 11.00 11.72 -17.90
CA VAL A 223 12.13 12.52 -17.47
C VAL A 223 13.26 12.35 -18.49
N ALA A 224 13.55 13.41 -19.23
CA ALA A 224 14.62 13.41 -20.22
C ALA A 224 15.96 13.05 -19.56
N LYS A 225 16.64 12.01 -20.07
CA LYS A 225 17.89 11.49 -19.50
C LYS A 225 19.13 12.38 -19.73
N ASP A 226 18.95 13.59 -20.24
CA ASP A 226 20.03 14.55 -20.47
C ASP A 226 20.40 15.30 -19.18
N SER A 227 21.03 14.56 -18.26
CA SER A 227 21.93 15.15 -17.29
C SER A 227 23.19 15.64 -18.01
N PRO A 228 23.48 16.95 -18.09
CA PRO A 228 24.75 17.39 -18.66
C PRO A 228 25.87 16.89 -17.75
N ARG A 229 26.75 16.01 -18.27
CA ARG A 229 27.98 15.62 -17.56
C ARG A 229 28.88 16.85 -17.42
N ARG A 230 28.61 17.69 -16.42
CA ARG A 230 29.52 18.76 -15.99
C ARG A 230 30.82 18.09 -15.57
N ARG A 231 31.82 18.12 -16.46
CA ARG A 231 33.20 17.74 -16.12
C ARG A 231 33.59 18.55 -14.90
N ALA A 232 33.91 17.88 -13.80
CA ALA A 232 34.48 18.54 -12.63
C ALA A 232 35.77 19.24 -13.08
N ARG A 233 35.73 20.58 -13.12
CA ARG A 233 36.93 21.38 -13.36
C ARG A 233 37.75 21.25 -12.09
N ALA A 234 38.92 20.62 -12.18
CA ALA A 234 39.80 20.44 -11.02
C ALA A 234 40.15 21.82 -10.45
N VAL A 235 39.69 22.10 -9.24
CA VAL A 235 40.15 23.25 -8.46
C VAL A 235 41.53 22.89 -7.93
N GLY A 236 42.54 23.69 -8.26
CA GLY A 236 43.94 23.37 -7.96
C GLY A 236 44.19 23.26 -6.45
N ALA A 237 44.77 22.14 -6.04
CA ALA A 237 45.28 21.97 -4.67
C ALA A 237 46.57 22.77 -4.50
N SER A 238 46.64 23.59 -3.44
CA SER A 238 47.86 24.31 -3.06
C SER A 238 48.86 23.35 -2.39
N PRO A 239 50.18 23.47 -2.62
CA PRO A 239 51.15 22.48 -2.16
C PRO A 239 51.50 22.65 -0.67
N HIS A 240 51.10 21.67 0.16
CA HIS A 240 51.64 21.54 1.51
C HIS A 240 53.04 20.91 1.48
N ARG A 241 53.99 21.50 2.23
CA ARG A 241 55.36 21.00 2.40
C ARG A 241 55.40 19.67 3.17
N PRO A 242 56.39 18.80 2.91
CA PRO A 242 56.56 17.55 3.64
C PRO A 242 57.19 17.76 5.04
N VAL A 243 56.82 16.91 5.99
CA VAL A 243 57.47 16.76 7.30
C VAL A 243 58.36 15.49 7.24
N PRO A 244 59.63 15.53 7.68
CA PRO A 244 60.55 14.42 7.49
C PRO A 244 60.34 13.27 8.50
N ALA A 245 60.54 12.04 8.05
CA ALA A 245 60.50 10.84 8.88
C ALA A 245 61.80 10.68 9.71
N ALA A 246 61.67 10.41 11.00
CA ALA A 246 62.79 10.05 11.86
C ALA A 246 63.21 8.58 11.61
N ARG A 247 64.52 8.35 11.42
CA ARG A 247 65.10 7.00 11.36
C ARG A 247 65.41 6.51 12.78
N GLY A 248 65.00 5.29 13.10
CA GLY A 248 65.54 4.49 14.19
C GLY A 248 66.27 3.28 13.62
N GLN A 249 67.46 2.97 14.13
CA GLN A 249 68.32 1.87 13.71
C GLN A 249 68.39 0.78 14.80
N GLU A 250 68.89 -0.41 14.45
CA GLU A 250 68.49 -1.69 15.05
C GLU A 250 69.20 -2.11 16.36
N ASP A 251 68.56 -3.08 17.03
CA ASP A 251 69.10 -4.37 17.52
C ASP A 251 69.49 -4.63 19.01
N LYS A 252 68.86 -5.71 19.53
CA LYS A 252 69.26 -6.66 20.63
C LYS A 252 69.42 -6.11 22.07
N VAL A 253 68.90 -6.75 23.14
CA VAL A 253 69.10 -8.15 23.62
C VAL A 253 68.01 -8.57 24.64
N GLY A 254 67.54 -9.82 24.57
CA GLY A 254 67.23 -10.70 25.74
C GLY A 254 66.01 -10.47 26.64
N GLY A 255 65.12 -11.46 26.73
CA GLY A 255 64.09 -11.58 27.78
C GLY A 255 62.98 -12.61 27.49
N ASP A 256 63.12 -13.86 27.95
CA ASP A 256 62.07 -14.90 27.87
C ASP A 256 60.86 -14.54 28.75
N LEU A 257 59.65 -14.57 28.19
CA LEU A 257 58.42 -14.93 28.89
C LEU A 257 57.33 -15.40 27.90
N ARG A 258 57.37 -16.70 27.55
CA ARG A 258 56.23 -17.66 27.51
C ARG A 258 54.82 -17.04 27.72
N LYS A 259 53.72 -17.33 27.01
CA LYS A 259 53.20 -18.43 26.14
C LYS A 259 51.77 -17.99 25.67
N HIS A 260 50.99 -18.59 24.77
CA HIS A 260 51.08 -19.69 23.79
C HIS A 260 49.95 -19.42 22.73
N LEU A 261 50.24 -19.34 21.43
CA LEU A 261 49.22 -19.43 20.35
C LEU A 261 49.87 -19.99 19.06
N PRO A 262 49.47 -21.17 18.56
CA PRO A 262 49.85 -21.64 17.23
C PRO A 262 48.88 -21.12 16.15
N GLY A 263 49.42 -20.78 14.98
CA GLY A 263 48.66 -20.40 13.79
C GLY A 263 47.98 -21.58 13.08
N PRO A 264 47.30 -21.34 11.94
CA PRO A 264 46.34 -22.28 11.37
C PRO A 264 47.00 -23.40 10.55
N SER A 265 46.43 -24.61 10.67
CA SER A 265 46.65 -25.74 9.76
C SER A 265 45.33 -26.12 9.07
N PRO A 266 45.36 -26.54 7.79
CA PRO A 266 44.14 -26.76 7.00
C PRO A 266 43.49 -28.10 7.31
N VAL A 267 42.16 -28.14 7.41
CA VAL A 267 41.39 -29.38 7.54
C VAL A 267 40.39 -29.52 6.40
N ARG A 268 40.39 -30.69 5.78
CA ARG A 268 39.55 -31.06 4.63
C ARG A 268 38.07 -31.20 5.03
N SER A 269 37.21 -30.99 4.05
CA SER A 269 35.76 -31.22 4.15
C SER A 269 35.41 -32.69 4.38
N HIS A 270 34.75 -32.99 5.50
CA HIS A 270 33.87 -34.15 5.65
C HIS A 270 32.49 -33.66 6.09
N LEU A 271 31.52 -33.77 5.18
CA LEU A 271 30.10 -33.61 5.45
C LEU A 271 29.39 -34.81 4.83
N ASP A 272 29.33 -35.90 5.59
CA ASP A 272 28.51 -37.07 5.29
C ASP A 272 27.58 -37.33 6.48
N GLY A 273 26.31 -37.61 6.17
CA GLY A 273 25.34 -38.15 7.14
C GLY A 273 24.65 -37.13 8.05
N LEU A 274 23.47 -36.66 7.61
CA LEU A 274 22.20 -36.75 8.36
C LEU A 274 21.07 -36.07 7.57
N CYS A 275 20.48 -36.80 6.63
CA CYS A 275 19.21 -36.41 6.00
C CYS A 275 18.40 -37.69 5.72
N GLN A 276 17.35 -37.93 6.51
CA GLN A 276 16.39 -39.00 6.27
C GLN A 276 15.01 -38.41 5.90
N PRO A 277 14.33 -38.92 4.86
CA PRO A 277 13.02 -38.43 4.46
C PRO A 277 11.87 -39.06 5.29
N PRO A 278 10.75 -38.35 5.49
CA PRO A 278 9.56 -38.92 6.14
C PRO A 278 8.82 -39.94 5.24
N PRO A 279 8.07 -40.88 5.83
CA PRO A 279 7.46 -42.00 5.10
C PRO A 279 6.23 -41.63 4.26
N ARG A 280 6.00 -42.37 3.17
CA ARG A 280 4.91 -42.18 2.22
C ARG A 280 3.65 -42.96 2.62
N PHE A 281 2.53 -42.30 2.89
CA PHE A 281 1.19 -42.93 2.85
C PHE A 281 0.06 -41.92 2.54
N TRP A 282 -0.34 -41.82 1.26
CA TRP A 282 -1.74 -41.59 0.86
C TRP A 282 -1.91 -41.92 -0.64
N LYS A 283 -2.96 -42.66 -1.03
CA LYS A 283 -3.40 -42.83 -2.44
C LYS A 283 -4.68 -42.01 -2.69
N PRO A 284 -4.76 -41.19 -3.75
CA PRO A 284 -5.99 -40.44 -4.04
C PRO A 284 -7.09 -41.37 -4.59
N PRO A 285 -8.37 -41.13 -4.25
CA PRO A 285 -9.50 -41.78 -4.91
C PRO A 285 -9.79 -41.18 -6.30
N SER A 286 -10.59 -41.88 -7.09
CA SER A 286 -10.81 -41.66 -8.53
C SER A 286 -11.62 -40.41 -8.89
N VAL A 287 -11.34 -39.87 -10.08
CA VAL A 287 -11.96 -38.66 -10.64
C VAL A 287 -13.41 -38.91 -11.06
N GLY A 288 -14.36 -38.22 -10.41
CA GLY A 288 -15.73 -38.05 -10.88
C GLY A 288 -15.91 -36.73 -11.64
N LYS A 289 -16.43 -36.77 -12.87
CA LYS A 289 -16.74 -35.56 -13.66
C LYS A 289 -17.94 -34.82 -13.05
N SER A 290 -17.81 -33.52 -12.78
CA SER A 290 -18.96 -32.65 -12.46
C SER A 290 -18.86 -31.27 -13.11
N ARG A 291 -20.02 -30.68 -13.38
CA ARG A 291 -20.33 -29.66 -14.40
C ARG A 291 -19.64 -28.31 -14.19
N ARG A 292 -19.33 -27.63 -15.31
CA ARG A 292 -18.90 -26.21 -15.33
C ARG A 292 -19.99 -25.30 -14.78
N GLY A 293 -19.81 -24.78 -13.57
CA GLY A 293 -20.55 -23.62 -13.06
C GLY A 293 -19.81 -22.33 -13.41
N GLN A 294 -20.48 -21.34 -14.02
CA GLN A 294 -19.89 -20.02 -14.21
C GLN A 294 -19.78 -19.29 -12.86
N ILE A 295 -18.56 -19.02 -12.42
CA ILE A 295 -18.28 -18.27 -11.19
C ILE A 295 -18.63 -16.79 -11.44
N ARG A 296 -19.58 -16.25 -10.67
CA ARG A 296 -19.86 -14.80 -10.64
C ARG A 296 -18.82 -14.11 -9.74
N PRO A 297 -18.36 -12.90 -10.07
CA PRO A 297 -17.39 -12.18 -9.23
C PRO A 297 -18.04 -11.72 -7.91
N PRO A 298 -17.28 -11.67 -6.80
CA PRO A 298 -17.81 -11.28 -5.49
C PRO A 298 -18.36 -9.84 -5.50
N GLN A 299 -19.52 -9.69 -4.84
CA GLN A 299 -20.15 -8.40 -4.55
C GLN A 299 -19.68 -7.94 -3.18
N TRP A 300 -19.00 -6.80 -3.13
CA TRP A 300 -18.55 -6.16 -1.90
C TRP A 300 -19.46 -4.97 -1.62
N PRO A 301 -20.03 -4.81 -0.40
CA PRO A 301 -20.82 -3.63 -0.01
C PRO A 301 -19.92 -2.42 0.31
N MET A 302 -18.90 -2.21 -0.53
CA MET A 302 -17.99 -1.07 -0.45
C MET A 302 -18.55 0.05 -1.31
N VAL A 303 -18.84 1.20 -0.70
CA VAL A 303 -19.27 2.38 -1.41
C VAL A 303 -18.12 3.37 -1.52
N VAL A 304 -17.93 3.86 -2.73
CA VAL A 304 -16.95 4.88 -3.06
C VAL A 304 -17.72 6.18 -3.18
N SER A 305 -17.61 7.05 -2.17
CA SER A 305 -18.21 8.38 -2.16
C SER A 305 -17.21 9.38 -2.74
N TRP A 306 -17.70 10.42 -3.41
CA TRP A 306 -16.86 11.49 -3.94
C TRP A 306 -17.47 12.86 -3.65
N VAL A 307 -16.60 13.86 -3.48
CA VAL A 307 -17.02 15.24 -3.19
C VAL A 307 -16.71 16.14 -4.38
N GLN A 308 -17.65 17.03 -4.73
CA GLN A 308 -17.55 18.01 -5.81
C GLN A 308 -17.81 19.43 -5.28
N PRO A 309 -17.18 20.48 -5.86
CA PRO A 309 -17.51 21.87 -5.54
C PRO A 309 -18.92 22.21 -6.01
N GLY A 310 -19.72 22.87 -5.16
CA GLY A 310 -21.06 23.37 -5.50
C GLY A 310 -22.20 22.82 -4.64
N ASN A 311 -21.99 21.75 -3.87
CA ASN A 311 -22.99 21.27 -2.92
C ASN A 311 -22.92 22.07 -1.60
N SER A 312 -23.46 23.29 -1.62
CA SER A 312 -23.61 24.16 -0.45
C SER A 312 -25.01 24.05 0.18
N SER A 313 -25.60 22.84 0.19
CA SER A 313 -26.79 22.53 0.98
C SER A 313 -26.36 22.04 2.37
N GLN A 314 -26.99 22.57 3.42
CA GLN A 314 -26.89 22.05 4.78
C GLN A 314 -27.75 20.79 4.96
N ASP A 315 -27.60 19.82 4.05
CA ASP A 315 -28.33 18.56 4.07
C ASP A 315 -27.35 17.38 3.97
N PRO A 316 -27.16 16.59 5.04
CA PRO A 316 -26.25 15.45 5.02
C PRO A 316 -26.69 14.33 4.07
N ASN A 317 -27.93 14.36 3.55
CA ASN A 317 -28.44 13.38 2.59
C ASN A 317 -28.25 13.77 1.10
N ALA A 318 -27.68 14.93 0.81
CA ALA A 318 -27.48 15.40 -0.57
C ALA A 318 -26.29 14.72 -1.29
N SER A 319 -26.27 13.38 -1.35
CA SER A 319 -25.35 12.62 -2.20
C SER A 319 -25.88 12.51 -3.63
N GLY A 320 -25.03 12.77 -4.63
CA GLY A 320 -25.36 12.52 -6.03
C GLY A 320 -25.46 11.02 -6.33
N PHE A 321 -26.66 10.46 -6.20
CA PHE A 321 -26.91 9.04 -6.42
C PHE A 321 -26.61 8.61 -7.87
N CYS A 322 -25.82 7.55 -8.02
CA CYS A 322 -25.84 6.69 -9.20
C CYS A 322 -26.53 5.38 -8.79
N PRO A 323 -27.82 5.17 -9.15
CA PRO A 323 -28.60 4.05 -8.62
C PRO A 323 -28.15 2.72 -9.25
N ALA A 324 -27.37 1.94 -8.49
CA ALA A 324 -26.99 0.58 -8.84
C ALA A 324 -27.88 -0.47 -8.12
N ALA A 325 -29.20 -0.22 -8.09
CA ALA A 325 -30.19 -1.16 -7.58
C ALA A 325 -31.48 -1.09 -8.41
N VAL A 326 -31.68 -2.07 -9.31
CA VAL A 326 -32.98 -2.38 -9.88
C VAL A 326 -33.40 -3.72 -9.30
N HIS A 327 -34.27 -3.67 -8.28
CA HIS A 327 -35.01 -4.85 -7.84
C HIS A 327 -36.27 -4.97 -8.69
N THR A 328 -36.29 -5.93 -9.62
CA THR A 328 -37.55 -6.47 -10.15
C THR A 328 -38.03 -7.59 -9.24
N HIS A 329 -39.08 -7.34 -8.46
CA HIS A 329 -39.87 -8.42 -7.88
C HIS A 329 -40.42 -9.30 -9.01
N HIS A 330 -40.25 -10.61 -8.89
CA HIS A 330 -41.19 -11.56 -9.48
C HIS A 330 -41.60 -12.55 -8.40
N ASP A 331 -42.76 -12.26 -7.81
CA ASP A 331 -43.53 -13.23 -7.08
C ASP A 331 -44.13 -14.21 -8.10
N VAL A 332 -43.81 -15.50 -7.99
CA VAL A 332 -44.56 -16.60 -8.58
C VAL A 332 -44.51 -17.74 -7.58
N GLY A 333 -45.51 -17.80 -6.71
CA GLY A 333 -45.67 -18.93 -5.81
C GLY A 333 -46.14 -20.18 -6.55
N HIS A 334 -45.83 -21.34 -5.99
CA HIS A 334 -46.74 -22.48 -5.98
C HIS A 334 -46.57 -23.27 -4.69
N THR A 335 -47.67 -23.93 -4.32
CA THR A 335 -47.88 -24.84 -3.19
C THR A 335 -46.90 -26.01 -3.15
#